data_AF-A0A2D6XEQ6-F1
#
_entry.id   AF-A0A2D6XEQ6-F1
#
_cell.length_a   1.000
_cell.length_b   1.000
_cell.length_c   1.000
_cell.angle_alpha   90.00
_cell.angle_beta   90.00
_cell.angle_gamma   90.00
#
_symmetry.space_group_name_H-M   'P 1'
#
loop_
_entity.id
_entity.type
_entity.pdbx_description
1 polymer ?
#
loop_
_entity_poly.entity_id
_entity_poly.type
_entity_poly.pdbx_seq_one_letter_code
_entity_poly.pdbx_strand_id
1 'polypeptide(L)'
;MKTLFIEARRKFPKNIDLSPLDKLKGKKISLAATIQYLDLVPLVKKYLEKKSKKVIIKPGAAYKAHVLGCNSNAFDKKADTLLLLADGKFHAINNALQLDKELHIYNTKNIEKITKQEINKIKQKTKAKQAKFLSYNIIGLLTSTKPGQHHKGIYNIKKKIQKLNKKAYIFQSNDINIAELENFPQIKIWVNTACPGLALDSSKIINLQDVAEFLRI
;
A
#
# COMPACT_ATOMS: atom_id res chain seq x y z
N MET A 1 19.16 -21.58 -7.10
CA MET A 1 18.00 -22.29 -7.70
C MET A 1 17.37 -21.38 -8.76
N LYS A 2 17.05 -21.89 -9.95
CA LYS A 2 16.28 -21.12 -10.94
C LYS A 2 14.81 -21.13 -10.52
N THR A 3 14.14 -19.98 -10.55
CA THR A 3 12.73 -19.84 -10.15
C THR A 3 11.89 -19.47 -11.37
N LEU A 4 10.81 -20.23 -11.62
CA LEU A 4 9.79 -19.92 -12.63
C LEU A 4 8.58 -19.30 -11.93
N PHE A 5 8.15 -18.13 -12.38
CA PHE A 5 6.93 -17.48 -11.90
C PHE A 5 5.79 -17.76 -12.88
N ILE A 6 4.70 -18.38 -12.40
CA ILE A 6 3.48 -18.63 -13.18
C ILE A 6 2.38 -17.76 -12.60
N GLU A 7 1.82 -16.88 -13.43
CA GLU A 7 0.77 -15.95 -12.99
C GLU A 7 -0.58 -16.66 -12.92
N ALA A 8 -1.25 -16.55 -11.78
CA ALA A 8 -2.64 -16.98 -11.64
C ALA A 8 -3.60 -15.87 -12.10
N ARG A 9 -3.64 -15.57 -13.40
CA ARG A 9 -4.57 -14.58 -13.97
C ARG A 9 -6.02 -15.08 -13.90
N ARG A 10 -6.95 -14.19 -13.55
CA ARG A 10 -8.37 -14.54 -13.47
C ARG A 10 -8.94 -14.65 -14.88
N LYS A 11 -9.66 -15.74 -15.14
CA LYS A 11 -10.49 -15.86 -16.34
C LYS A 11 -11.78 -15.07 -16.13
N PHE A 12 -12.06 -14.15 -17.04
CA PHE A 12 -13.29 -13.37 -17.01
C PHE A 12 -14.28 -13.89 -18.06
N PRO A 13 -15.60 -13.81 -17.80
CA PRO A 13 -16.62 -14.14 -18.81
C PRO A 13 -16.53 -13.15 -19.98
N LYS A 14 -17.08 -13.52 -21.14
CA LYS A 14 -17.10 -12.63 -22.32
C LYS A 14 -17.96 -11.38 -22.09
N ASN A 15 -19.03 -11.50 -21.31
CA ASN A 15 -20.01 -10.44 -21.06
C ASN A 15 -19.84 -9.84 -19.67
N ILE A 16 -18.78 -9.05 -19.47
CA ILE A 16 -18.56 -8.32 -18.22
C ILE A 16 -19.38 -7.03 -18.25
N ASP A 17 -20.16 -6.77 -17.20
CA ASP A 17 -20.87 -5.51 -17.06
C ASP A 17 -19.92 -4.36 -16.68
N LEU A 18 -19.60 -3.51 -17.65
CA LEU A 18 -18.75 -2.34 -17.49
C LEU A 18 -19.55 -1.07 -17.13
N SER A 19 -20.89 -1.12 -17.10
CA SER A 19 -21.74 0.04 -16.78
C SER A 19 -21.45 0.70 -15.42
N PRO A 20 -20.95 0.01 -14.37
CA PRO A 20 -20.57 0.70 -13.14
C PRO A 20 -19.47 1.77 -13.34
N LEU A 21 -18.65 1.63 -14.38
CA LEU A 21 -17.60 2.60 -14.71
C LEU A 21 -18.15 3.94 -15.20
N ASP A 22 -19.42 4.01 -15.59
CA ASP A 22 -20.06 5.25 -16.06
C ASP A 22 -20.18 6.30 -14.97
N LYS A 23 -20.15 5.86 -13.70
CA LYS A 23 -20.18 6.73 -12.52
C LYS A 23 -18.84 7.46 -12.31
N LEU A 24 -17.78 7.11 -13.04
CA LEU A 24 -16.46 7.71 -12.90
C LEU A 24 -16.43 9.14 -13.45
N LYS A 25 -16.12 10.08 -12.54
CA LYS A 25 -15.91 11.49 -12.86
C LYS A 25 -14.51 11.71 -13.46
N GLY A 26 -14.25 12.93 -13.96
CA GLY A 26 -12.96 13.29 -14.55
C GLY A 26 -12.81 12.90 -16.02
N LYS A 27 -11.90 13.59 -16.74
CA LYS A 27 -11.59 13.32 -18.15
C LYS A 27 -10.36 12.42 -18.29
N LYS A 28 -9.39 12.53 -17.38
CA LYS A 28 -8.15 11.75 -17.36
C LYS A 28 -8.20 10.69 -16.27
N ILE A 29 -8.23 9.41 -16.65
CA ILE A 29 -8.29 8.26 -15.72
C ILE A 29 -6.93 7.57 -15.68
N SER A 30 -6.34 7.40 -14.50
CA SER A 30 -5.20 6.50 -14.32
C SER A 30 -5.72 5.10 -13.98
N LEU A 31 -5.41 4.13 -14.84
CA LEU A 31 -5.89 2.75 -14.71
C LEU A 31 -4.76 1.82 -14.24
N ALA A 32 -5.03 1.09 -13.17
CA ALA A 32 -4.17 0.06 -12.62
C ALA A 32 -4.96 -1.22 -12.28
N ALA A 33 -4.27 -2.31 -12.01
CA ALA A 33 -4.84 -3.61 -11.68
C ALA A 33 -3.91 -4.42 -10.76
N THR A 34 -4.47 -5.34 -9.97
CA THR A 34 -3.67 -6.43 -9.39
C THR A 34 -3.32 -7.46 -10.46
N ILE A 35 -2.33 -8.33 -10.21
CA ILE A 35 -1.87 -9.33 -11.17
C ILE A 35 -3.01 -10.16 -11.78
N GLN A 36 -4.02 -10.53 -10.98
CA GLN A 36 -5.15 -11.35 -11.42
C GLN A 36 -6.05 -10.63 -12.44
N TYR A 37 -6.05 -9.29 -12.46
CA TYR A 37 -6.94 -8.44 -13.24
C TYR A 37 -6.27 -7.84 -14.49
N LEU A 38 -4.99 -8.12 -14.75
CA LEU A 38 -4.26 -7.48 -15.85
C LEU A 38 -4.91 -7.71 -17.23
N ASP A 39 -5.49 -8.89 -17.46
CA ASP A 39 -6.15 -9.21 -18.73
C ASP A 39 -7.43 -8.37 -18.97
N LEU A 40 -7.99 -7.77 -17.91
CA LEU A 40 -9.16 -6.90 -18.00
C LEU A 40 -8.80 -5.46 -18.40
N VAL A 41 -7.54 -5.06 -18.24
CA VAL A 41 -7.07 -3.68 -18.48
C VAL A 41 -7.35 -3.19 -19.91
N PRO A 42 -7.07 -3.96 -20.99
CA PRO A 42 -7.36 -3.51 -22.36
C PRO A 42 -8.85 -3.28 -22.62
N LEU A 43 -9.71 -4.15 -22.08
CA LEU A 43 -11.16 -4.06 -22.24
C LEU A 43 -11.71 -2.79 -21.55
N VAL A 44 -11.31 -2.57 -20.29
CA VAL A 44 -11.72 -1.39 -19.51
C VAL A 44 -11.21 -0.11 -20.15
N LYS A 45 -9.96 -0.09 -20.63
CA LYS A 45 -9.39 1.06 -21.36
C LYS A 45 -10.27 1.42 -22.56
N LYS A 46 -10.54 0.44 -23.45
CA LYS A 46 -11.34 0.64 -24.66
C LYS A 46 -12.74 1.17 -24.33
N TYR A 47 -13.36 0.64 -23.28
CA TYR A 47 -14.69 1.09 -22.83
C TYR A 47 -14.70 2.54 -22.37
N LEU A 48 -13.74 2.94 -21.54
CA LEU A 48 -13.62 4.31 -21.05
C LEU A 48 -13.28 5.30 -22.17
N GLU A 49 -12.41 4.93 -23.11
CA GLU A 49 -12.04 5.76 -24.26
C GLU A 49 -13.23 6.01 -25.20
N LYS A 50 -14.10 5.00 -25.41
CA LYS A 50 -15.38 5.18 -26.13
C LYS A 50 -16.32 6.19 -25.46
N LYS A 51 -16.15 6.44 -24.15
CA LYS A 51 -16.89 7.45 -23.38
C LYS A 51 -16.10 8.76 -23.23
N SER A 52 -15.22 9.03 -24.19
CA SER A 52 -14.42 10.26 -24.29
C SER A 52 -13.51 10.52 -23.07
N LYS A 53 -13.07 9.45 -22.39
CA LYS A 53 -12.07 9.52 -21.30
C LYS A 53 -10.68 9.26 -21.86
N LYS A 54 -9.67 10.01 -21.39
CA LYS A 54 -8.25 9.73 -21.63
C LYS A 54 -7.73 8.75 -20.58
N VAL A 55 -7.38 7.54 -20.98
CA VAL A 55 -6.89 6.50 -20.05
C VAL A 55 -5.35 6.45 -20.06
N ILE A 56 -4.76 6.56 -18.87
CA ILE A 56 -3.31 6.43 -18.66
C ILE A 56 -3.01 5.07 -18.05
N ILE A 57 -2.04 4.38 -18.63
CA ILE A 57 -1.47 3.15 -18.10
C ILE A 57 0.04 3.36 -17.97
N LYS A 58 0.58 3.25 -16.76
CA LYS A 58 2.02 3.35 -16.49
C LYS A 58 2.65 1.98 -16.22
N PRO A 59 3.97 1.82 -16.38
CA PRO A 59 4.71 0.70 -15.81
C PRO A 59 4.44 0.57 -14.31
N GLY A 60 4.23 -0.64 -13.84
CA GLY A 60 3.95 -0.97 -12.45
C GLY A 60 5.05 -1.83 -11.83
N ALA A 61 4.66 -2.73 -10.92
CA ALA A 61 5.59 -3.60 -10.22
C ALA A 61 6.33 -4.58 -11.15
N ALA A 62 5.60 -5.39 -11.92
CA ALA A 62 6.17 -6.32 -12.90
C ALA A 62 5.66 -6.07 -14.33
N TYR A 63 4.48 -5.47 -14.47
CA TYR A 63 3.84 -5.21 -15.76
C TYR A 63 3.26 -3.79 -15.79
N LYS A 64 2.88 -3.32 -16.98
CA LYS A 64 2.05 -2.13 -17.12
C LYS A 64 0.75 -2.31 -16.33
N ALA A 65 0.26 -1.25 -15.70
CA ALA A 65 -0.90 -1.21 -14.79
C ALA A 65 -0.75 -2.03 -13.48
N HIS A 66 0.29 -2.86 -13.30
CA HIS A 66 0.37 -3.76 -12.14
C HIS A 66 0.72 -3.02 -10.83
N VAL A 67 -0.19 -2.99 -9.87
CA VAL A 67 0.05 -2.46 -8.52
C VAL A 67 0.26 -3.55 -7.48
N LEU A 68 0.97 -3.19 -6.41
CA LEU A 68 1.04 -3.96 -5.16
C LEU A 68 0.53 -3.10 -4.01
N GLY A 69 0.28 -3.71 -2.84
CA GLY A 69 -0.03 -2.94 -1.62
C GLY A 69 1.12 -1.98 -1.24
N CYS A 70 2.37 -2.36 -1.50
CA CYS A 70 3.55 -1.56 -1.21
C CYS A 70 4.06 -0.71 -2.39
N ASN A 71 3.44 -0.76 -3.57
CA ASN A 71 3.94 -0.09 -4.78
C ASN A 71 2.80 0.52 -5.59
N SER A 72 2.81 1.86 -5.69
CA SER A 72 1.81 2.68 -6.39
C SER A 72 2.27 3.26 -7.73
N ASN A 73 3.43 2.85 -8.27
CA ASN A 73 4.04 3.45 -9.47
C ASN A 73 3.19 3.33 -10.74
N ALA A 74 2.30 2.34 -10.83
CA ALA A 74 1.37 2.18 -11.94
C ALA A 74 0.31 3.29 -12.00
N PHE A 75 0.18 4.12 -10.96
CA PHE A 75 -0.72 5.27 -10.96
C PHE A 75 -0.06 6.58 -11.41
N ASP A 76 -0.81 7.39 -12.15
CA ASP A 76 -0.53 8.80 -12.36
C ASP A 76 -1.30 9.67 -11.36
N LYS A 77 -0.63 10.13 -10.30
CA LYS A 77 -1.23 11.03 -9.30
C LYS A 77 -1.84 12.30 -9.91
N LYS A 78 -1.36 12.73 -11.09
CA LYS A 78 -1.87 13.89 -11.84
C LYS A 78 -3.18 13.62 -12.61
N ALA A 79 -3.62 12.37 -12.75
CA ALA A 79 -4.90 12.06 -13.39
C ALA A 79 -6.08 12.48 -12.53
N ASP A 80 -7.19 12.94 -13.11
CA ASP A 80 -8.38 13.39 -12.39
C ASP A 80 -8.93 12.29 -11.46
N THR A 81 -8.88 11.04 -11.93
CA THR A 81 -9.44 9.89 -11.23
C THR A 81 -8.49 8.70 -11.30
N LEU A 82 -8.35 8.00 -10.18
CA LEU A 82 -7.60 6.76 -10.06
C LEU A 82 -8.58 5.59 -10.04
N LEU A 83 -8.35 4.60 -10.91
CA LEU A 83 -9.16 3.38 -11.00
C LEU A 83 -8.26 2.16 -10.85
N LEU A 84 -8.61 1.30 -9.89
CA LEU A 84 -8.00 0.01 -9.64
C LEU A 84 -8.95 -1.13 -10.02
N LEU A 85 -8.49 -2.07 -10.83
CA LEU A 85 -9.15 -3.35 -11.07
C LEU A 85 -8.65 -4.36 -10.04
N ALA A 86 -9.47 -4.68 -9.05
CA ALA A 86 -9.11 -5.59 -7.97
C ALA A 86 -10.34 -6.07 -7.19
N ASP A 87 -10.17 -7.18 -6.49
CA ASP A 87 -11.03 -7.56 -5.38
C ASP A 87 -10.50 -6.96 -4.06
N GLY A 88 -11.42 -6.60 -3.16
CA GLY A 88 -11.10 -6.10 -1.83
C GLY A 88 -10.48 -4.69 -1.78
N LYS A 89 -10.35 -4.15 -0.57
CA LYS A 89 -9.90 -2.76 -0.34
C LYS A 89 -8.42 -2.62 -0.01
N PHE A 90 -7.70 -3.70 0.28
CA PHE A 90 -6.32 -3.61 0.80
C PHE A 90 -5.37 -2.85 -0.14
N HIS A 91 -5.32 -3.23 -1.42
CA HIS A 91 -4.48 -2.55 -2.41
C HIS A 91 -4.90 -1.10 -2.59
N ALA A 92 -6.21 -0.85 -2.64
CA ALA A 92 -6.78 0.47 -2.83
C ALA A 92 -6.45 1.43 -1.68
N ILE A 93 -6.63 1.01 -0.43
CA ILE A 93 -6.33 1.81 0.76
C ILE A 93 -4.85 2.19 0.79
N ASN A 94 -3.95 1.22 0.62
CA ASN A 94 -2.51 1.49 0.67
C ASN A 94 -2.05 2.42 -0.47
N ASN A 95 -2.56 2.23 -1.68
CA ASN A 95 -2.25 3.10 -2.83
C ASN A 95 -2.84 4.50 -2.65
N ALA A 96 -4.07 4.62 -2.15
CA ALA A 96 -4.71 5.90 -1.87
C ALA A 96 -3.93 6.70 -0.80
N LEU A 97 -3.38 6.04 0.21
CA LEU A 97 -2.53 6.65 1.23
C LEU A 97 -1.20 7.16 0.66
N GLN A 98 -0.48 6.33 -0.10
CA GLN A 98 0.79 6.70 -0.74
C GLN A 98 0.61 7.88 -1.72
N LEU A 99 -0.49 7.87 -2.47
CA LEU A 99 -0.81 8.91 -3.45
C LEU A 99 -1.49 10.12 -2.80
N ASP A 100 -1.93 10.02 -1.55
CA ASP A 100 -2.81 10.97 -0.87
C ASP A 100 -4.01 11.41 -1.73
N LYS A 101 -4.63 10.44 -2.40
CA LYS A 101 -5.68 10.69 -3.40
C LYS A 101 -6.75 9.62 -3.34
N GLU A 102 -8.00 10.03 -3.53
CA GLU A 102 -9.14 9.12 -3.63
C GLU A 102 -8.94 8.11 -4.76
N LEU A 103 -9.42 6.88 -4.55
CA LEU A 103 -9.17 5.77 -5.45
C LEU A 103 -10.45 4.95 -5.63
N HIS A 104 -10.84 4.71 -6.87
CA HIS A 104 -11.98 3.87 -7.22
C HIS A 104 -11.54 2.43 -7.45
N ILE A 105 -12.37 1.47 -7.04
CA ILE A 105 -12.09 0.04 -7.15
C ILE A 105 -13.22 -0.59 -7.95
N TYR A 106 -12.89 -1.32 -9.00
CA TYR A 106 -13.86 -2.06 -9.79
C TYR A 106 -13.52 -3.56 -9.75
N ASN A 107 -14.48 -4.37 -9.31
CA ASN A 107 -14.32 -5.80 -9.07
C ASN A 107 -15.13 -6.67 -10.06
N THR A 108 -15.53 -6.10 -11.21
CA THR A 108 -16.44 -6.68 -12.22
C THR A 108 -17.92 -6.78 -11.85
N LYS A 109 -18.31 -6.40 -10.63
CA LYS A 109 -19.72 -6.38 -10.20
C LYS A 109 -20.19 -4.98 -9.82
N ASN A 110 -19.36 -4.26 -9.09
CA ASN A 110 -19.66 -2.91 -8.63
C ASN A 110 -18.41 -2.03 -8.68
N ILE A 111 -18.62 -0.75 -8.35
CA ILE A 111 -17.54 0.20 -8.13
C ILE A 111 -17.61 0.72 -6.69
N GLU A 112 -16.48 0.65 -6.00
CA GLU A 112 -16.30 1.21 -4.67
C GLU A 112 -15.31 2.38 -4.73
N LYS A 113 -15.24 3.16 -3.66
CA LYS A 113 -14.35 4.32 -3.56
C LYS A 113 -13.70 4.36 -2.19
N ILE A 114 -12.38 4.54 -2.17
CA ILE A 114 -11.65 5.01 -0.98
C ILE A 114 -11.76 6.52 -0.95
N THR A 115 -12.50 7.02 0.04
CA THR A 115 -12.85 8.44 0.17
C THR A 115 -11.73 9.25 0.85
N LYS A 116 -11.73 10.57 0.65
CA LYS A 116 -10.82 11.45 1.38
C LYS A 116 -11.03 11.38 2.90
N GLN A 117 -12.25 11.13 3.35
CA GLN A 117 -12.57 10.96 4.77
C GLN A 117 -11.89 9.70 5.35
N GLU A 118 -11.95 8.56 4.65
CA GLU A 118 -11.26 7.33 5.05
C GLU A 118 -9.74 7.53 5.10
N ILE A 119 -9.17 8.17 4.08
CA ILE A 119 -7.74 8.51 4.03
C ILE A 119 -7.35 9.38 5.24
N ASN A 120 -8.13 10.43 5.53
CA ASN A 120 -7.89 11.33 6.65
C ASN A 120 -8.00 10.61 8.00
N LYS A 121 -8.97 9.71 8.17
CA LYS A 121 -9.12 8.88 9.38
C LYS A 121 -7.89 8.02 9.63
N ILE A 122 -7.34 7.39 8.59
CA ILE A 122 -6.11 6.61 8.72
C ILE A 122 -4.91 7.51 9.02
N LYS A 123 -4.78 8.66 8.34
CA LYS A 123 -3.73 9.64 8.65
C LYS A 123 -3.78 10.15 10.09
N GLN A 124 -4.97 10.36 10.66
CA GLN A 124 -5.13 10.71 12.07
C GLN A 124 -4.62 9.59 13.00
N LYS A 125 -4.96 8.33 12.69
CA LYS A 125 -4.39 7.17 13.42
C LYS A 125 -2.86 7.13 13.30
N THR A 126 -2.31 7.43 12.13
CA THR A 126 -0.86 7.53 11.93
C THR A 126 -0.24 8.64 12.77
N LYS A 127 -0.85 9.83 12.84
CA LYS A 127 -0.39 10.91 13.73
C LYS A 127 -0.38 10.50 15.19
N ALA A 128 -1.41 9.78 15.65
CA ALA A 128 -1.42 9.24 17.02
C ALA A 128 -0.25 8.28 17.27
N LYS A 129 0.13 7.47 16.29
CA LYS A 129 1.31 6.59 16.37
C LYS A 129 2.63 7.36 16.33
N GLN A 130 2.73 8.42 15.52
CA GLN A 130 3.87 9.33 15.50
C GLN A 130 4.08 9.98 16.89
N ALA A 131 2.99 10.45 17.51
CA ALA A 131 3.03 10.98 18.87
C ALA A 131 3.57 9.94 19.87
N LYS A 132 3.09 8.69 19.82
CA LYS A 132 3.64 7.59 20.63
C LYS A 132 5.14 7.38 20.37
N PHE A 133 5.56 7.35 19.11
CA PHE A 133 6.98 7.21 18.74
C PHE A 133 7.84 8.32 19.37
N LEU A 134 7.36 9.57 19.37
CA LEU A 134 8.05 10.69 20.00
C LEU A 134 8.05 10.61 21.53
N SER A 135 6.97 10.17 22.16
CA SER A 135 6.84 10.12 23.62
C SER A 135 7.58 8.94 24.29
N TYR A 136 7.69 7.78 23.63
CA TYR A 136 8.28 6.60 24.26
C TYR A 136 9.80 6.49 24.04
N ASN A 137 10.51 6.04 25.08
CA ASN A 137 11.99 5.95 25.08
C ASN A 137 12.52 4.59 24.63
N ILE A 138 11.67 3.55 24.55
CA ILE A 138 12.06 2.22 24.10
C ILE A 138 11.29 1.87 22.84
N ILE A 139 12.02 1.66 21.74
CA ILE A 139 11.47 1.41 20.41
C ILE A 139 11.86 0.00 19.97
N GLY A 140 10.87 -0.77 19.52
CA GLY A 140 11.10 -2.02 18.79
C GLY A 140 11.19 -1.74 17.30
N LEU A 141 12.18 -2.32 16.62
CA LEU A 141 12.40 -2.16 15.19
C LEU A 141 12.21 -3.52 14.51
N LEU A 142 11.09 -3.67 13.79
CA LEU A 142 10.70 -4.92 13.13
C LEU A 142 11.33 -5.00 11.73
N THR A 143 11.93 -6.14 11.40
CA THR A 143 12.40 -6.46 10.05
C THR A 143 12.10 -7.92 9.71
N SER A 144 11.96 -8.22 8.42
CA SER A 144 11.67 -9.59 7.96
C SER A 144 12.86 -10.17 7.21
N THR A 145 13.10 -11.48 7.31
CA THR A 145 14.10 -12.18 6.48
C THR A 145 13.59 -12.49 5.06
N LYS A 146 12.32 -12.22 4.75
CA LYS A 146 11.76 -12.43 3.41
C LYS A 146 12.49 -11.56 2.39
N PRO A 147 12.94 -12.10 1.24
CA PRO A 147 13.80 -11.37 0.28
C PRO A 147 13.28 -9.99 -0.16
N GLY A 148 11.95 -9.84 -0.32
CA GLY A 148 11.31 -8.57 -0.70
C GLY A 148 10.94 -7.63 0.46
N GLN A 149 11.20 -8.03 1.70
CA GLN A 149 10.84 -7.25 2.91
C GLN A 149 12.05 -6.99 3.83
N HIS A 150 13.20 -7.59 3.53
CA HIS A 150 14.42 -7.39 4.31
C HIS A 150 15.03 -6.01 4.07
N HIS A 151 15.14 -5.23 5.14
CA HIS A 151 15.66 -3.86 5.07
C HIS A 151 17.17 -3.82 5.34
N LYS A 152 18.00 -3.77 4.29
CA LYS A 152 19.48 -3.76 4.41
C LYS A 152 20.05 -2.68 5.34
N GLY A 153 19.37 -1.54 5.45
CA GLY A 153 19.77 -0.41 6.30
C GLY A 153 19.33 -0.47 7.77
N ILE A 154 18.93 -1.64 8.30
CA ILE A 154 18.29 -1.75 9.61
C ILE A 154 19.15 -1.20 10.77
N TYR A 155 20.46 -1.45 10.75
CA TYR A 155 21.39 -0.93 11.77
C TYR A 155 21.57 0.58 11.70
N ASN A 156 21.49 1.17 10.50
CA ASN A 156 21.53 2.62 10.33
C ASN A 156 20.27 3.27 10.89
N ILE A 157 19.09 2.67 10.66
CA ILE A 157 17.83 3.12 11.25
C ILE A 157 17.90 3.05 12.78
N LYS A 158 18.40 1.95 13.34
CA LYS A 158 18.63 1.82 14.79
C LYS A 158 19.49 2.96 15.32
N LYS A 159 20.62 3.27 14.67
CA LYS A 159 21.50 4.39 15.05
C LYS A 159 20.77 5.74 14.98
N LYS A 160 19.94 5.98 13.96
CA LYS A 160 19.14 7.21 13.82
C LYS A 160 18.12 7.37 14.95
N ILE A 161 17.44 6.28 15.35
CA ILE A 161 16.52 6.30 16.50
C ILE A 161 17.29 6.60 17.80
N GLN A 162 18.48 6.01 17.98
CA GLN A 162 19.31 6.24 19.17
C GLN A 162 19.80 7.69 19.29
N LYS A 163 20.02 8.40 18.16
CA LYS A 163 20.33 9.84 18.16
C LYS A 163 19.19 10.73 18.69
N LEU A 164 17.98 10.20 18.84
CA LEU A 164 16.86 10.87 19.50
C LEU A 164 16.81 10.59 21.02
N ASN A 165 17.91 10.12 21.62
CA ASN A 165 18.00 9.70 23.02
C ASN A 165 17.03 8.56 23.39
N LYS A 166 16.78 7.64 22.45
CA LYS A 166 15.90 6.47 22.63
C LYS A 166 16.70 5.16 22.62
N LYS A 167 16.28 4.17 23.40
CA LYS A 167 16.73 2.77 23.28
C LYS A 167 16.01 2.13 22.09
N ALA A 168 16.75 1.39 21.26
CA ALA A 168 16.19 0.73 20.07
C ALA A 168 16.69 -0.72 19.96
N TYR A 169 15.76 -1.66 19.78
CA TYR A 169 16.05 -3.10 19.68
C TYR A 169 15.53 -3.63 18.33
N ILE A 170 16.34 -4.42 17.64
CA ILE A 170 15.97 -5.03 16.36
C ILE A 170 15.34 -6.39 16.63
N PHE A 171 14.18 -6.62 16.01
CA PHE A 171 13.45 -7.88 16.04
C PHE A 171 13.33 -8.36 14.60
N GLN A 172 13.88 -9.54 14.34
CA GLN A 172 13.94 -10.13 13.02
C GLN A 172 13.26 -11.50 13.04
N SER A 173 12.33 -11.71 12.13
CA SER A 173 11.69 -13.00 11.91
C SER A 173 11.40 -13.22 10.43
N ASN A 174 11.06 -14.44 10.02
CA ASN A 174 10.52 -14.65 8.67
C ASN A 174 9.10 -14.08 8.61
N ASP A 175 8.22 -14.67 9.42
CA ASP A 175 6.85 -14.21 9.65
C ASP A 175 6.78 -13.38 10.92
N ILE A 176 6.27 -12.16 10.81
CA ILE A 176 6.05 -11.28 11.95
C ILE A 176 4.67 -11.60 12.53
N ASN A 177 4.65 -12.37 13.62
CA ASN A 177 3.44 -12.60 14.40
C ASN A 177 3.24 -11.42 15.38
N ILE A 178 2.19 -10.63 15.17
CA ILE A 178 1.89 -9.46 16.00
C ILE A 178 1.60 -9.86 17.45
N ALA A 179 1.09 -11.08 17.70
CA ALA A 179 0.81 -11.56 19.05
C ALA A 179 2.08 -11.70 19.91
N GLU A 180 3.21 -12.09 19.31
CA GLU A 180 4.50 -12.24 20.01
C GLU A 180 5.06 -10.90 20.51
N LEU A 181 4.57 -9.77 19.99
CA LEU A 181 5.00 -8.46 20.45
C LEU A 181 4.56 -8.16 21.89
N GLU A 182 3.51 -8.83 22.39
CA GLU A 182 3.05 -8.69 23.77
C GLU A 182 4.03 -9.27 24.80
N ASN A 183 4.97 -10.14 24.37
CA ASN A 183 6.07 -10.63 25.21
C ASN A 183 7.08 -9.52 25.58
N PHE A 184 7.00 -8.35 24.96
CA PHE A 184 7.86 -7.20 25.22
C PHE A 184 7.05 -5.98 25.70
N PRO A 185 6.38 -6.06 26.87
CA PRO A 185 5.44 -5.03 27.34
C PRO A 185 6.10 -3.65 27.56
N GLN A 186 7.42 -3.59 27.71
CA GLN A 186 8.21 -2.35 27.78
C GLN A 186 8.26 -1.58 26.45
N ILE A 187 7.97 -2.23 25.32
CA ILE A 187 7.94 -1.61 23.99
C ILE A 187 6.50 -1.21 23.65
N LYS A 188 6.24 0.10 23.68
CA LYS A 188 4.89 0.64 23.44
C LYS A 188 4.62 1.00 21.97
N ILE A 189 5.67 1.07 21.15
CA ILE A 189 5.58 1.38 19.72
C ILE A 189 6.68 0.66 18.95
N TRP A 190 6.30 0.12 17.79
CA TRP A 190 7.13 -0.68 16.92
C TRP A 190 7.26 0.00 15.57
N VAL A 191 8.50 0.27 15.14
CA VAL A 191 8.80 0.77 13.79
C VAL A 191 8.93 -0.43 12.86
N ASN A 192 8.08 -0.50 11.84
CA ASN A 192 8.05 -1.56 10.84
C ASN A 192 8.86 -1.19 9.61
N THR A 193 9.79 -2.08 9.24
CA THR A 193 10.58 -1.99 7.99
C THR A 193 10.24 -3.10 6.99
N ALA A 194 9.31 -3.99 7.32
CA ALA A 194 8.88 -5.11 6.50
C ALA A 194 7.64 -4.74 5.65
N CYS A 195 6.67 -5.64 5.50
CA CYS A 195 5.43 -5.35 4.77
C CYS A 195 4.68 -4.15 5.39
N PRO A 196 4.43 -3.05 4.64
CA PRO A 196 3.77 -1.87 5.18
C PRO A 196 2.31 -2.11 5.60
N GLY A 197 1.70 -3.18 5.09
CA GLY A 197 0.35 -3.59 5.47
C GLY A 197 0.20 -3.93 6.96
N LEU A 198 1.27 -4.39 7.62
CA LEU A 198 1.27 -4.73 9.06
C LEU A 198 0.85 -3.55 9.95
N ALA A 199 1.12 -2.32 9.53
CA ALA A 199 0.80 -1.14 10.33
C ALA A 199 -0.69 -0.78 10.27
N LEU A 200 -1.44 -1.17 9.23
CA LEU A 200 -2.84 -0.73 9.10
C LEU A 200 -3.73 -1.22 10.24
N ASP A 201 -3.47 -2.44 10.72
CA ASP A 201 -4.34 -3.13 11.67
C ASP A 201 -3.88 -3.01 13.13
N SER A 202 -2.80 -2.27 13.41
CA SER A 202 -2.26 -2.14 14.77
C SER A 202 -2.09 -0.68 15.20
N SER A 203 -2.49 -0.36 16.43
CA SER A 203 -2.25 0.95 17.06
C SER A 203 -0.86 1.08 17.70
N LYS A 204 -0.08 0.00 17.69
CA LYS A 204 1.29 -0.09 18.23
C LYS A 204 2.36 -0.22 17.13
N ILE A 205 1.98 -0.40 15.87
CA ILE A 205 2.92 -0.53 14.74
C ILE A 205 2.80 0.69 13.81
N ILE A 206 3.94 1.31 13.51
CA ILE A 206 4.09 2.44 12.58
C ILE A 206 5.12 2.09 11.51
N ASN A 207 4.88 2.44 10.24
CA ASN A 207 5.85 2.17 9.19
C ASN A 207 7.02 3.15 9.27
N LEU A 208 8.22 2.72 8.84
CA LEU A 208 9.41 3.57 8.81
C LEU A 208 9.17 4.90 8.07
N GLN A 209 8.44 4.85 6.94
CA GLN A 209 8.12 6.03 6.14
C GLN A 209 7.34 7.08 6.94
N ASP A 210 6.50 6.66 7.89
CA ASP A 210 5.68 7.56 8.71
C ASP A 210 6.48 8.24 9.83
N VAL A 211 7.73 7.81 10.10
CA VAL A 211 8.63 8.44 11.07
C VAL A 211 9.93 8.96 10.43
N ALA A 212 10.04 8.86 9.11
CA ALA A 212 11.23 9.24 8.35
C ALA A 212 11.64 10.71 8.60
N GLU A 213 10.66 11.61 8.70
CA GLU A 213 10.89 13.03 8.98
C GLU A 213 11.64 13.27 10.32
N PHE A 214 11.30 12.51 11.37
CA PHE A 214 11.94 12.60 12.67
C PHE A 214 13.36 12.00 12.67
N LEU A 215 13.59 11.04 11.77
CA LEU A 215 14.87 10.34 11.63
C LEU A 215 15.81 11.01 10.62
N ARG A 216 15.33 12.00 9.85
CA ARG A 216 16.07 12.66 8.76
C ARG A 216 16.64 11.62 7.79
N ILE A 217 15.76 10.81 7.22
CA ILE A 217 16.01 9.78 6.21
C ILE A 217 14.99 9.87 5.07
#